data_AF-A0A538U0U2-F1
#
_entry.id   AF-A0A538U0U2-F1
#
_cell.length_a   1.000
_cell.length_b   1.000
_cell.length_c   1.000
_cell.angle_alpha   90.00
_cell.angle_beta   90.00
_cell.angle_gamma   90.00
#
_symmetry.space_group_name_H-M   'P 1'
#
loop_
_entity.id
_entity.type
_entity.pdbx_description
1 polymer ?
#
loop_
_entity_poly.entity_id
_entity_poly.type
_entity_poly.pdbx_seq_one_letter_code
_entity_poly.pdbx_strand_id
1 'polypeptide(L)'
;MGGADTLDLDGESGRIMKLLRAPLSLLPAREDGFFNDTTAFAATRELELHNFYQLAGQGIDPKTFSLVARKGVDSPPVTFETVNNVTVPYNQILGLDNYNEDSGTPVYRAHDNKVDGTLANSNSRYFVDYKNGTLFFFDPRPFAPRVLDDPNYPVRPFDQLASSVLFRSDSLVGAPGTSNARNRDIYDIRNPRRPDVSQYYIDVDFTSARAGNEITLGRTNLLEGSETVTKNGQKLDRDKDYTIDYDLGRVTLKSAPGPTDQINVDYGFAPLFQQAGRTLIGSSFSLAGRNRALGGAFMYESKGAQDLRPRIGEEPSRVLIGDLNGQWKTTPQFLTHWADALPGVRTTAPSQFDVSAEMGASFPNPNTFNEVYIDDMEGVRDAVSLAMTPERWHWSSMPRRKDTSADTIQAFEKNAEVHWFTPLNAVKERD
;
A
#
# COMPACT_ATOMS: atom_id res chain seq x y z
N MET A 1 25.17 -17.51 18.71
CA MET A 1 24.92 -16.68 19.89
C MET A 1 25.55 -17.36 21.08
N GLY A 2 26.71 -16.87 21.52
CA GLY A 2 27.43 -17.39 22.68
C GLY A 2 27.06 -16.57 23.91
N GLY A 3 26.44 -17.20 24.89
CA GLY A 3 26.32 -16.67 26.25
C GLY A 3 27.28 -17.43 27.15
N ALA A 4 27.81 -16.77 28.17
CA ALA A 4 28.51 -17.47 29.25
C ALA A 4 27.46 -18.05 30.19
N ASP A 5 27.63 -19.32 30.55
CA ASP A 5 26.80 -19.94 31.58
C ASP A 5 27.29 -19.42 32.94
N THR A 6 26.36 -18.88 33.73
CA THR A 6 26.62 -18.36 35.07
C THR A 6 25.63 -18.98 36.04
N LEU A 7 26.09 -19.29 37.25
CA LEU A 7 25.18 -19.67 38.33
C LEU A 7 24.39 -18.42 38.76
N ASP A 8 23.07 -18.50 38.75
CA ASP A 8 22.21 -17.49 39.35
C ASP A 8 22.27 -17.59 40.88
N LEU A 9 21.71 -16.60 41.58
CA LEU A 9 21.69 -16.47 43.04
C LEU A 9 21.04 -17.66 43.76
N ASP A 10 20.23 -18.46 43.07
CA ASP A 10 19.61 -19.69 43.56
C ASP A 10 20.37 -20.98 43.20
N GLY A 11 21.50 -20.86 42.48
CA GLY A 11 22.33 -21.99 42.07
C GLY A 11 21.86 -22.69 40.80
N GLU A 12 20.80 -22.21 40.12
CA GLU A 12 20.44 -22.70 38.79
C GLU A 12 21.36 -22.12 37.70
N SER A 13 21.57 -22.89 36.63
CA SER A 13 22.40 -22.45 35.51
C SER A 13 21.60 -21.50 34.61
N GLY A 14 21.93 -20.22 34.67
CA GLY A 14 21.40 -19.19 33.78
C GLY A 14 22.35 -18.91 32.61
N ARG A 15 21.79 -18.59 31.44
CA ARG A 15 22.57 -18.11 30.29
C ARG A 15 22.39 -16.61 30.12
N ILE A 16 23.50 -15.88 30.19
CA ILE A 16 23.49 -14.43 29.95
C ILE A 16 23.30 -14.16 28.46
N MET A 17 22.28 -13.38 28.14
CA MET A 17 21.91 -12.97 26.78
C MET A 17 21.86 -11.44 26.66
N LYS A 18 22.10 -10.91 25.47
CA LYS A 18 21.93 -9.49 25.19
C LYS A 18 20.45 -9.17 24.98
N LEU A 19 19.90 -8.27 25.79
CA LEU A 19 18.54 -7.76 25.61
C LEU A 19 18.53 -6.75 24.45
N LEU A 20 17.73 -7.03 23.42
CA LEU A 20 17.56 -6.13 22.27
C LEU A 20 16.35 -5.20 22.42
N ARG A 21 15.31 -5.65 23.13
CA ARG A 21 14.08 -4.89 23.35
C ARG A 21 13.55 -5.14 24.75
N ALA A 22 13.49 -4.09 25.55
CA ALA A 22 12.89 -4.16 26.88
C ALA A 22 11.36 -4.12 26.79
N PRO A 23 10.63 -4.77 27.73
CA PRO A 23 9.19 -4.63 27.83
C PRO A 23 8.79 -3.18 28.11
N LEU A 24 7.64 -2.75 27.58
CA LEU A 24 7.17 -1.37 27.66
C LEU A 24 6.93 -0.88 29.10
N SER A 25 6.74 -1.79 30.06
CA SER A 25 6.66 -1.49 31.49
C SER A 25 7.95 -0.92 32.08
N LEU A 26 9.11 -1.31 31.51
CA LEU A 26 10.44 -0.83 31.90
C LEU A 26 10.90 0.40 31.09
N LEU A 27 10.07 0.84 30.14
CA LEU A 27 10.28 2.03 29.31
C LEU A 27 9.13 3.03 29.53
N PRO A 28 9.08 3.70 30.70
CA PRO A 28 8.04 4.66 31.01
C PRO A 28 8.16 5.93 30.15
N ALA A 29 7.03 6.62 29.95
CA ALA A 29 7.03 7.96 29.39
C ALA A 29 7.26 9.01 30.48
N ARG A 30 7.83 10.15 30.08
CA ARG A 30 7.82 11.40 30.83
C ARG A 30 6.45 12.09 30.68
N GLU A 31 6.25 13.21 31.36
CA GLU A 31 4.99 13.98 31.32
C GLU A 31 4.64 14.51 29.92
N ASP A 32 5.64 14.74 29.07
CA ASP A 32 5.49 15.19 27.68
C ASP A 32 5.16 14.05 26.69
N GLY A 33 5.00 12.82 27.17
CA GLY A 33 4.69 11.64 26.35
C GLY A 33 5.90 10.99 25.68
N PHE A 34 7.09 11.60 25.75
CA PHE A 34 8.33 11.01 25.27
C PHE A 34 8.82 9.94 26.22
N PHE A 35 9.57 8.96 25.69
CA PHE A 35 10.24 7.98 26.53
C PHE A 35 11.20 8.64 27.53
N ASN A 36 11.33 8.03 28.71
CA ASN A 36 12.29 8.47 29.72
C ASN A 36 13.67 7.84 29.48
N ASP A 37 14.59 8.63 28.93
CA ASP A 37 15.94 8.21 28.59
C ASP A 37 16.87 7.99 29.79
N THR A 38 16.44 8.30 31.02
CA THR A 38 17.21 8.06 32.26
C THR A 38 17.03 6.65 32.83
N THR A 39 16.10 5.87 32.27
CA THR A 39 15.84 4.51 32.76
C THR A 39 16.95 3.54 32.35
N ALA A 40 17.21 2.53 33.19
CA ALA A 40 18.28 1.54 32.96
C ALA A 40 18.16 0.81 31.60
N PHE A 41 16.93 0.68 31.09
CA PHE A 41 16.63 0.00 29.83
C PHE A 41 16.46 0.95 28.64
N ALA A 42 16.57 2.27 28.81
CA ALA A 42 16.39 3.23 27.73
C ALA A 42 17.30 2.95 26.52
N ALA A 43 18.54 2.51 26.78
CA ALA A 43 19.52 2.20 25.74
C ALA A 43 19.07 1.07 24.78
N THR A 44 18.16 0.17 25.18
CA THR A 44 17.65 -0.86 24.25
C THR A 44 16.83 -0.25 23.11
N ARG A 45 16.26 0.95 23.30
CA ARG A 45 15.52 1.64 22.24
C ARG A 45 16.39 2.04 21.06
N GLU A 46 17.67 2.34 21.32
CA GLU A 46 18.65 2.65 20.27
C GLU A 46 19.01 1.43 19.41
N LEU A 47 18.59 0.22 19.82
CA LEU A 47 18.77 -1.01 19.07
C LEU A 47 17.55 -1.33 18.17
N GLU A 48 16.44 -0.60 18.34
CA GLU A 48 15.28 -0.74 17.46
C GLU A 48 15.53 0.01 16.15
N LEU A 49 15.31 -0.68 15.02
CA LEU A 49 15.45 -0.09 13.70
C LEU A 49 14.08 0.42 13.22
N HIS A 50 13.97 1.73 13.02
CA HIS A 50 12.75 2.41 12.54
C HIS A 50 12.91 2.97 11.11
N ASN A 51 13.95 2.53 10.41
CA ASN A 51 14.35 2.96 9.07
C ASN A 51 13.98 1.96 7.97
N PHE A 52 13.19 0.92 8.29
CA PHE A 52 12.67 -0.07 7.34
C PHE A 52 11.19 0.15 7.10
N TYR A 53 10.80 0.25 5.83
CA TYR A 53 9.45 0.55 5.38
C TYR A 53 8.97 -0.59 4.48
N GLN A 54 7.89 -1.25 4.88
CA GLN A 54 7.26 -2.26 4.05
C GLN A 54 6.48 -1.57 2.93
N LEU A 55 6.81 -1.92 1.69
CA LEU A 55 6.10 -1.49 0.49
C LEU A 55 4.83 -2.33 0.32
N ALA A 56 3.85 -1.77 -0.38
CA ALA A 56 2.55 -2.41 -0.61
C ALA A 56 2.59 -3.64 -1.54
N GLY A 57 3.74 -3.95 -2.14
CA GLY A 57 3.91 -5.07 -3.06
C GLY A 57 5.27 -5.76 -2.92
N GLN A 58 5.35 -6.99 -3.42
CA GLN A 58 6.54 -7.85 -3.43
C GLN A 58 6.86 -8.28 -4.86
N GLY A 59 8.07 -8.79 -5.09
CA GLY A 59 8.52 -9.18 -6.43
C GLY A 59 8.44 -8.02 -7.40
N ILE A 60 8.99 -6.87 -7.03
CA ILE A 60 8.92 -5.60 -7.77
C ILE A 60 9.91 -5.61 -8.94
N ASP A 61 9.52 -5.11 -10.12
CA ASP A 61 10.44 -4.89 -11.25
C ASP A 61 11.31 -3.66 -10.97
N PRO A 62 12.64 -3.82 -10.80
CA PRO A 62 13.53 -2.68 -10.53
C PRO A 62 13.45 -1.58 -11.60
N LYS A 63 13.22 -1.95 -12.87
CA LYS A 63 13.15 -0.98 -13.99
C LYS A 63 12.01 0.01 -13.88
N THR A 64 10.94 -0.37 -13.21
CA THR A 64 9.72 0.45 -13.11
C THR A 64 9.62 1.20 -11.79
N PHE A 65 10.55 0.97 -10.86
CA PHE A 65 10.52 1.53 -9.53
C PHE A 65 10.91 3.02 -9.54
N SER A 66 9.98 3.87 -9.13
CA SER A 66 10.19 5.27 -8.79
C SER A 66 9.91 5.48 -7.30
N LEU A 67 10.61 6.43 -6.68
CA LEU A 67 10.36 6.81 -5.29
C LEU A 67 10.53 8.32 -5.14
N VAL A 68 9.54 8.95 -4.51
CA VAL A 68 9.55 10.36 -4.18
C VAL A 68 9.11 10.55 -2.74
N ALA A 69 9.97 11.19 -1.94
CA ALA A 69 9.59 11.65 -0.61
C ALA A 69 8.89 13.01 -0.67
N ARG A 70 7.85 13.20 0.14
CA ARG A 70 7.13 14.46 0.27
C ARG A 70 6.80 14.81 1.73
N LYS A 71 6.57 16.09 1.98
CA LYS A 71 6.09 16.61 3.26
C LYS A 71 4.61 16.97 3.15
N GLY A 72 3.82 16.56 4.13
CA GLY A 72 2.38 16.81 4.16
C GLY A 72 1.60 16.08 3.05
N VAL A 73 0.32 16.45 2.92
CA VAL A 73 -0.65 15.87 1.97
C VAL A 73 -1.18 16.92 0.99
N ASP A 74 -0.41 17.99 0.77
CA ASP A 74 -0.79 19.07 -0.13
C ASP A 74 -0.92 18.58 -1.58
N SER A 75 -1.76 19.27 -2.36
CA SER A 75 -1.94 19.03 -3.79
C SER A 75 -1.70 20.33 -4.56
N PRO A 76 -0.58 20.47 -5.31
CA PRO A 76 0.40 19.44 -5.62
C PRO A 76 1.31 19.07 -4.42
N PRO A 77 1.85 17.83 -4.39
CA PRO A 77 2.75 17.40 -3.32
C PRO A 77 4.02 18.25 -3.18
N VAL A 78 4.39 18.56 -1.93
CA VAL A 78 5.65 19.26 -1.62
C VAL A 78 6.80 18.26 -1.52
N THR A 79 7.60 18.14 -2.58
CA THR A 79 8.68 17.14 -2.74
C THR A 79 10.08 17.70 -2.50
N PHE A 80 10.18 18.97 -2.13
CA PHE A 80 11.43 19.68 -1.93
C PHE A 80 11.35 20.62 -0.74
N GLU A 81 12.51 21.12 -0.36
CA GLU A 81 12.70 22.19 0.61
C GLU A 81 13.50 23.32 -0.02
N THR A 82 13.27 24.57 0.40
CA THR A 82 14.13 25.69 0.00
C THR A 82 14.94 26.18 1.19
N VAL A 83 16.25 26.02 1.11
CA VAL A 83 17.21 26.41 2.16
C VAL A 83 18.17 27.42 1.56
N ASN A 84 18.27 28.62 2.15
CA ASN A 84 19.15 29.69 1.66
C ASN A 84 18.96 30.01 0.16
N ASN A 85 17.72 30.06 -0.33
CA ASN A 85 17.34 30.23 -1.75
C ASN A 85 17.78 29.09 -2.70
N VAL A 86 18.17 27.94 -2.16
CA VAL A 86 18.46 26.72 -2.94
C VAL A 86 17.36 25.72 -2.70
N THR A 87 16.74 25.22 -3.78
CA THR A 87 15.73 24.17 -3.70
C THR A 87 16.39 22.79 -3.72
N VAL A 88 16.14 22.01 -2.69
CA VAL A 88 16.70 20.67 -2.47
C VAL A 88 15.56 19.65 -2.37
N PRO A 89 15.49 18.63 -3.24
CA PRO A 89 14.51 17.55 -3.13
C PRO A 89 14.67 16.73 -1.84
N TYR A 90 13.56 16.23 -1.28
CA TYR A 90 13.63 15.38 -0.08
C TYR A 90 14.42 14.09 -0.29
N ASN A 91 14.50 13.55 -1.51
CA ASN A 91 15.34 12.38 -1.79
C ASN A 91 16.83 12.65 -1.47
N GLN A 92 17.33 13.86 -1.72
CA GLN A 92 18.68 14.27 -1.36
C GLN A 92 18.82 14.51 0.14
N ILE A 93 17.81 15.12 0.78
CA ILE A 93 17.80 15.39 2.22
C ILE A 93 17.77 14.09 3.05
N LEU A 94 17.01 13.09 2.61
CA LEU A 94 16.91 11.81 3.30
C LEU A 94 18.12 10.89 3.04
N GLY A 95 18.99 11.25 2.09
CA GLY A 95 20.19 10.49 1.72
C GLY A 95 19.91 9.32 0.78
N LEU A 96 18.90 9.45 -0.08
CA LEU A 96 18.56 8.47 -1.13
C LEU A 96 19.19 8.78 -2.49
N ASP A 97 19.70 10.01 -2.70
CA ASP A 97 20.33 10.52 -3.92
C ASP A 97 21.67 11.14 -3.53
N ASN A 98 22.73 10.35 -3.48
CA ASN A 98 24.08 10.73 -3.05
C ASN A 98 25.10 10.76 -4.20
N TYR A 99 24.73 10.19 -5.36
CA TYR A 99 25.58 10.08 -6.53
C TYR A 99 24.90 10.65 -7.78
N ASN A 100 25.69 11.23 -8.68
CA ASN A 100 25.24 11.45 -10.04
C ASN A 100 25.69 10.28 -10.91
N GLU A 101 24.74 9.55 -11.49
CA GLU A 101 24.99 8.32 -12.23
C GLU A 101 24.83 8.48 -13.76
N ASP A 102 24.37 9.64 -14.24
CA ASP A 102 24.05 9.89 -15.66
C ASP A 102 25.24 9.71 -16.62
N SER A 103 26.48 9.89 -16.13
CA SER A 103 27.70 9.78 -16.95
C SER A 103 28.28 8.36 -17.05
N GLY A 104 27.64 7.36 -16.41
CA GLY A 104 28.09 5.97 -16.37
C GLY A 104 29.26 5.70 -15.40
N THR A 105 29.85 6.74 -14.81
CA THR A 105 30.75 6.66 -13.65
C THR A 105 30.13 7.46 -12.51
N PRO A 106 29.84 6.86 -11.34
CA PRO A 106 29.20 7.59 -10.25
C PRO A 106 30.09 8.74 -9.76
N VAL A 107 29.57 9.96 -9.82
CA VAL A 107 30.24 11.13 -9.24
C VAL A 107 29.77 11.27 -7.80
N TYR A 108 30.72 11.13 -6.86
CA TYR A 108 30.48 11.30 -5.42
C TYR A 108 30.13 12.76 -5.10
N ARG A 109 29.23 12.96 -4.12
CA ARG A 109 28.78 14.31 -3.68
C ARG A 109 28.17 15.13 -4.82
N ALA A 110 27.57 14.44 -5.77
CA ALA A 110 26.77 15.01 -6.82
C ALA A 110 25.43 14.29 -6.82
N HIS A 111 24.42 14.92 -7.42
CA HIS A 111 23.05 14.45 -7.41
C HIS A 111 22.49 14.46 -8.82
N ASP A 112 21.60 13.53 -9.15
CA ASP A 112 20.88 13.50 -10.43
C ASP A 112 19.34 13.50 -10.27
N ASN A 113 18.85 13.75 -9.05
CA ASN A 113 17.44 13.74 -8.67
C ASN A 113 16.77 12.37 -8.81
N LYS A 114 17.53 11.28 -8.93
CA LYS A 114 17.03 9.91 -8.90
C LYS A 114 17.58 9.22 -7.65
N VAL A 115 16.86 8.21 -7.19
CA VAL A 115 17.37 7.37 -6.08
C VAL A 115 18.58 6.59 -6.57
N ASP A 116 19.63 6.51 -5.76
CA ASP A 116 20.89 5.86 -6.13
C ASP A 116 20.68 4.38 -6.50
N GLY A 117 21.30 3.99 -7.61
CA GLY A 117 21.41 2.62 -8.06
C GLY A 117 22.43 1.80 -7.26
N THR A 118 22.41 0.48 -7.45
CA THR A 118 23.50 -0.40 -6.98
C THR A 118 24.79 -0.22 -7.80
N LEU A 119 24.67 0.30 -9.03
CA LEU A 119 25.73 0.62 -9.99
C LEU A 119 25.22 1.78 -10.87
N ALA A 120 26.13 2.55 -11.50
CA ALA A 120 25.80 3.74 -12.30
C ALA A 120 24.70 3.57 -13.36
N ASN A 121 24.59 2.37 -13.94
CA ASN A 121 23.60 2.06 -14.98
C ASN A 121 22.61 0.99 -14.53
N SER A 122 22.52 0.74 -13.22
CA SER A 122 21.63 -0.27 -12.65
C SER A 122 20.20 0.26 -12.62
N ASN A 123 19.27 -0.61 -12.98
CA ASN A 123 17.85 -0.37 -12.73
C ASN A 123 17.46 -0.70 -11.28
N SER A 124 18.35 -1.36 -10.53
CA SER A 124 18.12 -1.68 -9.13
C SER A 124 18.64 -0.57 -8.23
N ARG A 125 17.78 -0.08 -7.34
CA ARG A 125 18.09 0.90 -6.30
C ARG A 125 18.73 0.22 -5.11
N TYR A 126 19.75 0.85 -4.54
CA TYR A 126 20.53 0.28 -3.44
C TYR A 126 19.68 0.05 -2.18
N PHE A 127 18.66 0.89 -1.98
CA PHE A 127 17.85 0.97 -0.77
C PHE A 127 16.63 0.04 -0.75
N VAL A 128 16.45 -0.83 -1.75
CA VAL A 128 15.20 -1.60 -1.94
C VAL A 128 15.46 -3.09 -2.06
N ASP A 129 14.84 -3.88 -1.18
CA ASP A 129 14.64 -5.31 -1.38
C ASP A 129 13.40 -5.52 -2.26
N TYR A 130 13.65 -5.64 -3.56
CA TYR A 130 12.61 -5.85 -4.57
C TYR A 130 11.83 -7.15 -4.40
N LYS A 131 12.46 -8.18 -3.81
CA LYS A 131 11.82 -9.48 -3.64
C LYS A 131 10.78 -9.41 -2.53
N ASN A 132 11.18 -8.90 -1.36
CA ASN A 132 10.32 -8.83 -0.18
C ASN A 132 9.50 -7.53 -0.07
N GLY A 133 9.77 -6.57 -0.95
CA GLY A 133 9.06 -5.28 -0.96
C GLY A 133 9.42 -4.43 0.24
N THR A 134 10.71 -4.30 0.56
CA THR A 134 11.14 -3.53 1.73
C THR A 134 12.09 -2.42 1.30
N LEU A 135 11.75 -1.18 1.65
CA LEU A 135 12.63 -0.02 1.53
C LEU A 135 13.40 0.13 2.85
N PHE A 136 14.71 0.40 2.78
CA PHE A 136 15.51 0.72 3.95
C PHE A 136 16.30 2.02 3.74
N PHE A 137 16.35 2.86 4.76
CA PHE A 137 17.26 4.00 4.79
C PHE A 137 18.55 3.61 5.51
N PHE A 138 19.71 4.09 5.07
CA PHE A 138 20.96 3.80 5.78
C PHE A 138 21.03 4.54 7.13
N ASP A 139 20.45 5.73 7.20
CA ASP A 139 20.28 6.46 8.45
C ASP A 139 19.23 5.77 9.33
N PRO A 140 19.49 5.51 10.62
CA PRO A 140 18.50 4.97 11.55
C PRO A 140 17.31 5.90 11.79
N ARG A 141 17.51 7.21 11.61
CA ARG A 141 16.51 8.25 11.87
C ARG A 141 16.46 9.25 10.70
N PRO A 142 16.08 8.82 9.49
CA PRO A 142 16.17 9.65 8.28
C PRO A 142 15.33 10.93 8.38
N PHE A 143 14.24 10.91 9.14
CA PHE A 143 13.35 12.07 9.34
C PHE A 143 13.69 12.93 10.56
N ALA A 144 14.67 12.53 11.38
CA ALA A 144 15.16 13.30 12.52
C ALA A 144 16.62 12.93 12.87
N PRO A 145 17.58 13.17 11.95
CA PRO A 145 18.99 12.84 12.16
C PRO A 145 19.56 13.58 13.38
N ARG A 146 20.29 12.86 14.23
CA ARG A 146 20.98 13.40 15.42
C ARG A 146 22.39 13.86 15.06
N VAL A 147 22.50 14.91 14.24
CA VAL A 147 23.79 15.40 13.70
C VAL A 147 24.21 16.77 14.21
N LEU A 148 23.27 17.55 14.75
CA LEU A 148 23.56 18.81 15.43
C LEU A 148 23.52 18.64 16.95
N ASP A 149 24.41 19.34 17.65
CA ASP A 149 24.45 19.37 19.10
C ASP A 149 23.24 20.11 19.66
N ASP A 150 22.21 19.34 20.03
CA ASP A 150 20.97 19.80 20.67
C ASP A 150 20.90 19.20 22.08
N PRO A 151 20.85 20.03 23.14
CA PRO A 151 20.77 19.54 24.53
C PRO A 151 19.58 18.60 24.80
N ASN A 152 18.48 18.76 24.06
CA ASN A 152 17.28 17.93 24.20
C ASN A 152 17.22 16.80 23.17
N TYR A 153 18.19 16.71 22.28
CA TYR A 153 18.29 15.68 21.24
C TYR A 153 19.75 15.38 20.92
N PRO A 154 20.48 14.78 21.87
CA PRO A 154 21.92 14.72 21.82
C PRO A 154 22.40 13.82 20.68
N VAL A 155 23.54 14.20 20.13
CA VAL A 155 24.17 13.51 19.02
C VAL A 155 24.61 12.10 19.43
N ARG A 156 24.48 11.13 18.51
CA ARG A 156 25.04 9.79 18.67
C ARG A 156 26.17 9.55 17.65
N PRO A 157 27.27 8.87 18.04
CA PRO A 157 28.37 8.58 17.12
C PRO A 157 27.95 7.80 15.88
N PHE A 158 27.02 6.86 16.02
CA PHE A 158 26.54 6.07 14.88
C PHE A 158 25.72 6.90 13.90
N ASP A 159 24.81 7.74 14.40
CA ASP A 159 24.00 8.64 13.57
C ASP A 159 24.88 9.67 12.84
N GLN A 160 25.92 10.19 13.48
CA GLN A 160 26.93 11.05 12.82
C GLN A 160 27.68 10.31 11.72
N LEU A 161 28.13 9.08 12.00
CA LEU A 161 28.82 8.26 11.00
C LEU A 161 27.90 8.00 9.81
N ALA A 162 26.67 7.58 10.06
CA ALA A 162 25.67 7.34 9.03
C ALA A 162 25.43 8.60 8.19
N SER A 163 25.26 9.75 8.82
CA SER A 163 25.09 11.01 8.08
C SER A 163 26.35 11.48 7.37
N SER A 164 27.56 11.11 7.80
CA SER A 164 28.81 11.53 7.16
C SER A 164 29.08 10.82 5.84
N VAL A 165 28.53 9.60 5.67
CA VAL A 165 28.65 8.81 4.45
C VAL A 165 27.46 9.01 3.50
N LEU A 166 26.39 9.61 4.00
CA LEU A 166 25.25 10.07 3.21
C LEU A 166 25.55 11.51 2.78
N PHE A 167 25.94 11.69 1.53
CA PHE A 167 26.38 12.97 0.97
C PHE A 167 25.22 13.93 0.71
N ARG A 168 24.36 14.13 1.71
CA ARG A 168 23.14 14.92 1.62
C ARG A 168 23.42 16.38 1.31
N SER A 169 22.55 17.00 0.53
CA SER A 169 22.62 18.44 0.26
C SER A 169 22.09 19.28 1.43
N ASP A 170 21.20 18.72 2.26
CA ASP A 170 20.78 19.27 3.55
C ASP A 170 20.31 18.15 4.52
N SER A 171 19.97 18.47 5.76
CA SER A 171 19.44 17.51 6.74
C SER A 171 18.26 18.07 7.51
N LEU A 172 17.31 17.21 7.88
CA LEU A 172 16.15 17.57 8.70
C LEU A 172 16.57 17.81 10.16
N VAL A 173 17.09 18.99 10.42
CA VAL A 173 17.62 19.41 11.74
C VAL A 173 16.96 20.69 12.25
N GLY A 174 16.00 21.25 11.53
CA GLY A 174 15.27 22.45 11.92
C GLY A 174 14.37 22.26 13.13
N ALA A 175 13.98 23.38 13.74
CA ALA A 175 12.98 23.43 14.79
C ALA A 175 11.57 23.18 14.23
N PRO A 176 10.58 22.78 15.05
CA PRO A 176 9.20 22.62 14.60
C PRO A 176 8.68 23.89 13.89
N GLY A 177 8.05 23.70 12.73
CA GLY A 177 7.50 24.79 11.91
C GLY A 177 8.47 25.38 10.89
N THR A 178 9.76 25.02 10.89
CA THR A 178 10.68 25.38 9.80
C THR A 178 10.51 24.44 8.60
N SER A 179 11.09 24.82 7.46
CA SER A 179 11.09 24.02 6.24
C SER A 179 11.79 22.67 6.49
N ASN A 180 12.97 22.67 7.14
CA ASN A 180 13.78 21.49 7.49
C ASN A 180 13.47 20.92 8.88
N ALA A 181 12.27 21.17 9.40
CA ALA A 181 11.86 20.69 10.71
C ALA A 181 12.08 19.18 10.85
N ARG A 182 12.75 18.76 11.93
CA ARG A 182 12.95 17.34 12.24
C ARG A 182 11.68 16.73 12.82
N ASN A 183 11.31 15.52 12.40
CA ASN A 183 10.18 14.77 12.98
C ASN A 183 10.69 13.75 14.01
N ARG A 184 10.94 14.21 15.24
CA ARG A 184 11.40 13.34 16.34
C ARG A 184 10.30 12.44 16.88
N ASP A 185 9.06 12.88 16.74
CA ASP A 185 7.90 12.31 17.44
C ASP A 185 7.66 10.85 17.05
N ILE A 186 7.93 10.48 15.80
CA ILE A 186 7.82 9.11 15.30
C ILE A 186 8.82 8.14 15.93
N TYR A 187 9.93 8.64 16.49
CA TYR A 187 10.97 7.81 17.11
C TYR A 187 10.87 7.79 18.63
N ASP A 188 10.54 8.93 19.25
CA ASP A 188 10.74 9.13 20.69
C ASP A 188 9.47 9.31 21.53
N ILE A 189 8.29 9.44 20.92
CA ILE A 189 7.02 9.36 21.66
C ILE A 189 6.72 7.90 22.00
N ARG A 190 6.27 7.63 23.24
CA ARG A 190 5.96 6.27 23.70
C ARG A 190 4.78 5.64 22.97
N ASN A 191 3.73 6.42 22.75
CA ASN A 191 2.50 6.00 22.11
C ASN A 191 2.16 6.96 20.95
N PRO A 192 2.87 6.88 19.81
CA PRO A 192 2.66 7.78 18.70
C PRO A 192 1.31 7.49 18.03
N ARG A 193 0.46 8.50 17.94
CA ARG A 193 -0.77 8.44 17.16
C ARG A 193 -0.50 8.92 15.74
N ARG A 194 -0.69 8.03 14.75
CA ARG A 194 -0.38 8.31 13.33
C ARG A 194 -0.90 9.67 12.84
N PRO A 195 -2.17 10.07 13.08
CA PRO A 195 -2.68 11.36 12.59
C PRO A 195 -1.93 12.57 13.14
N ASP A 196 -1.31 12.44 14.33
CA ASP A 196 -0.67 13.56 15.01
C ASP A 196 0.83 13.65 14.66
N VAL A 197 1.48 12.52 14.35
CA VAL A 197 2.94 12.45 14.15
C VAL A 197 3.36 12.28 12.69
N SER A 198 2.44 11.96 11.78
CA SER A 198 2.75 11.74 10.35
C SER A 198 2.94 13.07 9.61
N GLN A 199 4.20 13.46 9.41
CA GLN A 199 4.58 14.69 8.69
C GLN A 199 5.12 14.44 7.27
N TYR A 200 5.74 13.28 7.05
CA TYR A 200 6.40 12.90 5.79
C TYR A 200 5.76 11.65 5.21
N TYR A 201 5.75 11.56 3.89
CA TYR A 201 5.20 10.46 3.11
C TYR A 201 6.19 10.04 2.03
N ILE A 202 6.17 8.76 1.69
CA ILE A 202 6.99 8.17 0.63
C ILE A 202 6.02 7.64 -0.41
N ASP A 203 5.99 8.30 -1.57
CA ASP A 203 5.21 7.83 -2.72
C ASP A 203 6.13 6.95 -3.57
N VAL A 204 5.62 5.81 -4.00
CA VAL A 204 6.38 4.82 -4.76
C VAL A 204 5.51 4.29 -5.90
N ASP A 205 6.01 4.36 -7.12
CA ASP A 205 5.38 3.70 -8.27
C ASP A 205 6.22 2.50 -8.67
N PHE A 206 5.58 1.37 -8.93
CA PHE A 206 6.24 0.20 -9.45
C PHE A 206 5.25 -0.78 -10.07
N THR A 207 5.78 -1.70 -10.87
CA THR A 207 5.06 -2.88 -11.36
C THR A 207 5.69 -4.14 -10.79
N SER A 208 4.94 -5.24 -10.74
CA SER A 208 5.51 -6.54 -10.40
C SER A 208 6.47 -7.01 -11.49
N ALA A 209 7.61 -7.55 -11.08
CA ALA A 209 8.56 -8.25 -11.92
C ALA A 209 7.82 -9.32 -12.72
N ARG A 210 7.75 -9.12 -14.04
CA ARG A 210 7.10 -10.06 -14.95
C ARG A 210 7.95 -11.32 -15.04
N ALA A 211 7.61 -12.34 -14.26
CA ALA A 211 8.14 -13.68 -14.41
C ALA A 211 7.39 -14.39 -15.55
N GLY A 212 7.64 -13.97 -16.80
CA GLY A 212 7.13 -14.64 -18.00
C GLY A 212 5.94 -13.97 -18.66
N ASN A 213 5.39 -14.66 -19.67
CA ASN A 213 4.30 -14.19 -20.51
C ASN A 213 2.93 -14.22 -19.78
N GLU A 214 2.93 -14.13 -18.46
CA GLU A 214 1.76 -14.38 -17.63
C GLU A 214 1.32 -13.11 -16.91
N ILE A 215 0.01 -12.89 -16.88
CA ILE A 215 -0.65 -11.78 -16.23
C ILE A 215 -1.69 -12.35 -15.28
N THR A 216 -1.48 -12.17 -13.99
CA THR A 216 -2.46 -12.51 -12.94
C THR A 216 -3.45 -11.36 -12.81
N LEU A 217 -4.73 -11.63 -12.99
CA LEU A 217 -5.79 -10.62 -12.95
C LEU A 217 -6.23 -10.27 -11.52
N GLY A 218 -5.76 -11.02 -10.52
CA GLY A 218 -6.05 -10.78 -9.10
C GLY A 218 -7.49 -11.10 -8.69
N ARG A 219 -8.24 -11.77 -9.57
CA ARG A 219 -9.63 -12.20 -9.37
C ARG A 219 -9.75 -13.65 -9.81
N THR A 220 -10.41 -14.47 -9.02
CA THR A 220 -10.80 -15.83 -9.40
C THR A 220 -12.24 -15.83 -9.92
N ASN A 221 -12.66 -16.94 -10.55
CA ASN A 221 -14.03 -17.12 -11.06
C ASN A 221 -14.44 -16.06 -12.10
N LEU A 222 -13.61 -15.93 -13.14
CA LEU A 222 -13.89 -15.07 -14.28
C LEU A 222 -15.03 -15.66 -15.13
N LEU A 223 -15.84 -14.79 -15.72
CA LEU A 223 -16.88 -15.21 -16.64
C LEU A 223 -16.25 -15.62 -17.98
N GLU A 224 -16.50 -16.86 -18.39
CA GLU A 224 -15.94 -17.40 -19.63
C GLU A 224 -16.35 -16.56 -20.85
N GLY A 225 -15.37 -16.16 -21.67
CA GLY A 225 -15.56 -15.35 -22.87
C GLY A 225 -15.85 -13.87 -22.63
N SER A 226 -15.79 -13.39 -21.39
CA SER A 226 -15.96 -11.97 -21.07
C SER A 226 -14.69 -11.13 -21.28
N GLU A 227 -13.55 -11.78 -21.48
CA GLU A 227 -12.26 -11.12 -21.57
C GLU A 227 -12.05 -10.40 -22.90
N THR A 228 -11.44 -9.22 -22.85
CA THR A 228 -10.87 -8.53 -24.00
C THR A 228 -9.45 -8.13 -23.63
N VAL A 229 -8.48 -8.80 -24.26
CA VAL A 229 -7.06 -8.48 -24.10
C VAL A 229 -6.63 -7.58 -25.26
N THR A 230 -6.02 -6.44 -24.94
CA THR A 230 -5.44 -5.52 -25.91
C THR A 230 -3.96 -5.28 -25.64
N LYS A 231 -3.17 -5.15 -26.70
CA LYS A 231 -1.75 -4.80 -26.67
C LYS A 231 -1.55 -3.53 -27.48
N ASN A 232 -1.12 -2.43 -26.83
CA ASN A 232 -0.97 -1.11 -27.45
C ASN A 232 -2.24 -0.68 -28.22
N GLY A 233 -3.42 -1.01 -27.68
CA GLY A 233 -4.72 -0.73 -28.30
C GLY A 233 -5.18 -1.73 -29.38
N GLN A 234 -4.35 -2.70 -29.79
CA GLN A 234 -4.76 -3.78 -30.70
C GLN A 234 -5.31 -4.97 -29.93
N LYS A 235 -6.51 -5.42 -30.27
CA LYS A 235 -7.12 -6.63 -29.67
C LYS A 235 -6.32 -7.88 -30.05
N LEU A 236 -6.02 -8.71 -29.06
CA LEU A 236 -5.37 -10.00 -29.24
C LEU A 236 -6.41 -11.11 -29.44
N ASP A 237 -6.06 -12.13 -30.21
CA ASP A 237 -6.91 -13.29 -30.46
C ASP A 237 -6.68 -14.37 -29.39
N ARG A 238 -7.77 -14.82 -28.74
CA ARG A 238 -7.73 -15.97 -27.82
C ARG A 238 -7.30 -17.23 -28.56
N ASP A 239 -6.53 -18.08 -27.89
CA ASP A 239 -5.96 -19.34 -28.38
C ASP A 239 -4.97 -19.20 -29.54
N LYS A 240 -4.70 -17.98 -29.99
CA LYS A 240 -3.68 -17.67 -31.00
C LYS A 240 -2.58 -16.80 -30.41
N ASP A 241 -2.94 -15.69 -29.80
CA ASP A 241 -2.00 -14.72 -29.21
C ASP A 241 -1.88 -14.85 -27.70
N TYR A 242 -2.91 -15.40 -27.02
CA TYR A 242 -2.91 -15.69 -25.59
C TYR A 242 -3.82 -16.87 -25.24
N THR A 243 -3.67 -17.42 -24.04
CA THR A 243 -4.62 -18.34 -23.40
C THR A 243 -5.04 -17.75 -22.04
N ILE A 244 -6.16 -18.20 -21.49
CA ILE A 244 -6.68 -17.71 -20.20
C ILE A 244 -7.17 -18.89 -19.35
N ASP A 245 -6.86 -18.86 -18.07
CA ASP A 245 -7.42 -19.71 -17.03
C ASP A 245 -8.47 -18.87 -16.28
N TYR A 246 -9.75 -19.21 -16.44
CA TYR A 246 -10.87 -18.48 -15.86
C TYR A 246 -11.04 -18.75 -14.36
N ASP A 247 -10.60 -19.90 -13.88
CA ASP A 247 -10.73 -20.28 -12.47
C ASP A 247 -9.70 -19.52 -11.63
N LEU A 248 -8.44 -19.52 -12.10
CA LEU A 248 -7.32 -18.85 -11.44
C LEU A 248 -7.18 -17.38 -11.82
N GLY A 249 -7.86 -16.94 -12.88
CA GLY A 249 -7.79 -15.57 -13.40
C GLY A 249 -6.41 -15.21 -13.93
N ARG A 250 -5.86 -16.08 -14.77
CA ARG A 250 -4.49 -15.96 -15.29
C ARG A 250 -4.50 -15.94 -16.81
N VAL A 251 -3.97 -14.87 -17.39
CA VAL A 251 -3.78 -14.74 -18.84
C VAL A 251 -2.34 -15.09 -19.18
N THR A 252 -2.12 -16.00 -20.13
CA THR A 252 -0.79 -16.36 -20.63
C THR A 252 -0.66 -15.95 -22.08
N LEU A 253 0.13 -14.91 -22.36
CA LEU A 253 0.48 -14.48 -23.70
C LEU A 253 1.38 -15.52 -24.38
N LYS A 254 1.20 -15.75 -25.68
CA LYS A 254 2.07 -16.66 -26.44
C LYS A 254 3.39 -16.01 -26.86
N SER A 255 3.43 -14.67 -26.87
CA SER A 255 4.64 -13.89 -27.12
C SER A 255 4.91 -12.94 -25.95
N ALA A 256 6.19 -12.77 -25.61
CA ALA A 256 6.58 -11.86 -24.56
C ALA A 256 6.25 -10.41 -24.96
N PRO A 257 5.56 -9.63 -24.12
CA PRO A 257 5.38 -8.21 -24.37
C PRO A 257 6.74 -7.50 -24.24
N GLY A 258 6.98 -6.51 -25.10
CA GLY A 258 8.14 -5.64 -25.01
C GLY A 258 8.10 -4.73 -23.77
N PRO A 259 9.23 -4.07 -23.42
CA PRO A 259 9.34 -3.25 -22.22
C PRO A 259 8.35 -2.08 -22.16
N THR A 260 7.96 -1.56 -23.31
CA THR A 260 7.04 -0.42 -23.46
C THR A 260 5.63 -0.84 -23.85
N ASP A 261 5.38 -2.14 -24.03
CA ASP A 261 4.08 -2.63 -24.47
C ASP A 261 3.07 -2.52 -23.31
N GLN A 262 1.98 -1.81 -23.55
CA GLN A 262 0.84 -1.70 -22.64
C GLN A 262 -0.14 -2.83 -22.94
N ILE A 263 -0.40 -3.67 -21.94
CA ILE A 263 -1.40 -4.72 -22.01
C ILE A 263 -2.58 -4.34 -21.12
N ASN A 264 -3.77 -4.22 -21.70
CA ASN A 264 -5.01 -4.03 -20.95
C ASN A 264 -5.86 -5.29 -21.07
N VAL A 265 -6.44 -5.72 -19.96
CA VAL A 265 -7.35 -6.87 -19.90
C VAL A 265 -8.63 -6.43 -19.23
N ASP A 266 -9.68 -6.28 -20.03
CA ASP A 266 -11.05 -6.08 -19.54
C ASP A 266 -11.71 -7.43 -19.36
N TYR A 267 -12.41 -7.67 -18.26
CA TYR A 267 -13.06 -8.96 -17.98
C TYR A 267 -14.24 -8.82 -17.01
N GLY A 268 -15.19 -9.74 -17.11
CA GLY A 268 -16.25 -9.95 -16.13
C GLY A 268 -15.88 -11.05 -15.15
N PHE A 269 -16.32 -10.95 -13.90
CA PHE A 269 -16.11 -12.00 -12.90
C PHE A 269 -17.33 -12.14 -11.99
N ALA A 270 -17.52 -13.34 -11.45
CA ALA A 270 -18.58 -13.63 -10.49
C ALA A 270 -17.98 -13.67 -9.07
N PRO A 271 -18.12 -12.58 -8.27
CA PRO A 271 -17.58 -12.57 -6.91
C PRO A 271 -18.24 -13.64 -6.04
N LEU A 272 -17.41 -14.35 -5.25
CA LEU A 272 -17.86 -15.37 -4.30
C LEU A 272 -18.76 -14.81 -3.19
N PHE A 273 -18.56 -13.54 -2.84
CA PHE A 273 -19.37 -12.82 -1.86
C PHE A 273 -19.90 -11.53 -2.50
N GLN A 274 -21.23 -11.43 -2.65
CA GLN A 274 -21.91 -10.19 -3.03
C GLN A 274 -22.65 -9.68 -1.80
N GLN A 275 -22.17 -8.56 -1.28
CA GLN A 275 -22.64 -8.03 -0.01
C GLN A 275 -23.84 -7.07 -0.19
N ALA A 276 -24.10 -6.57 -1.41
CA ALA A 276 -25.30 -5.79 -1.77
C ALA A 276 -26.01 -6.39 -2.99
N GLY A 277 -27.34 -6.35 -2.99
CA GLY A 277 -28.15 -6.75 -4.16
C GLY A 277 -27.92 -5.83 -5.36
N ARG A 278 -27.75 -6.44 -6.54
CA ARG A 278 -27.64 -5.74 -7.83
C ARG A 278 -28.73 -6.25 -8.77
N THR A 279 -29.48 -5.34 -9.36
CA THR A 279 -30.50 -5.64 -10.35
C THR A 279 -30.08 -5.06 -11.68
N LEU A 280 -30.00 -5.91 -12.70
CA LEU A 280 -29.70 -5.51 -14.07
C LEU A 280 -30.87 -5.92 -14.96
N ILE A 281 -31.46 -4.94 -15.65
CA ILE A 281 -32.53 -5.17 -16.63
C ILE A 281 -32.08 -4.52 -17.93
N GLY A 282 -32.07 -5.27 -19.01
CA GLY A 282 -31.70 -4.74 -20.30
C GLY A 282 -32.43 -5.44 -21.44
N SER A 283 -32.41 -4.78 -22.59
CA SER A 283 -32.88 -5.33 -23.84
C SER A 283 -31.97 -4.82 -24.95
N SER A 284 -31.71 -5.68 -25.93
CA SER A 284 -30.96 -5.31 -27.12
C SER A 284 -31.73 -5.72 -28.36
N PHE A 285 -31.49 -5.00 -29.45
CA PHE A 285 -31.99 -5.35 -30.76
C PHE A 285 -30.86 -5.28 -31.78
N SER A 286 -30.95 -6.15 -32.78
CA SER A 286 -30.02 -6.15 -33.91
C SER A 286 -30.79 -6.46 -35.18
N LEU A 287 -30.55 -5.66 -36.21
CA LEU A 287 -31.10 -5.76 -37.54
C LEU A 287 -29.94 -5.86 -38.52
N ALA A 288 -29.76 -7.06 -39.08
CA ALA A 288 -28.72 -7.33 -40.07
C ALA A 288 -29.34 -7.50 -41.47
N GLY A 289 -28.84 -6.72 -42.42
CA GLY A 289 -29.06 -6.88 -43.85
C GLY A 289 -27.78 -7.33 -44.56
N ARG A 290 -27.85 -7.51 -45.89
CA ARG A 290 -26.74 -8.04 -46.69
C ARG A 290 -25.43 -7.24 -46.54
N ASN A 291 -25.55 -5.92 -46.49
CA ASN A 291 -24.42 -4.98 -46.48
C ASN A 291 -24.52 -3.93 -45.36
N ARG A 292 -25.56 -3.99 -44.53
CA ARG A 292 -25.88 -2.98 -43.51
C ARG A 292 -26.29 -3.68 -42.22
N ALA A 293 -25.89 -3.15 -41.09
CA ALA A 293 -26.38 -3.57 -39.79
C ALA A 293 -26.74 -2.34 -38.96
N LEU A 294 -27.80 -2.46 -38.16
CA LEU A 294 -28.19 -1.49 -37.15
C LEU A 294 -28.50 -2.26 -35.88
N GLY A 295 -27.97 -1.82 -34.75
CA GLY A 295 -28.28 -2.37 -33.46
C GLY A 295 -28.39 -1.29 -32.41
N GLY A 296 -28.79 -1.72 -31.23
CA GLY A 296 -28.77 -0.89 -30.04
C GLY A 296 -29.09 -1.72 -28.82
N ALA A 297 -28.66 -1.23 -27.66
CA ALA A 297 -29.06 -1.79 -26.39
C ALA A 297 -29.55 -0.71 -25.45
N PHE A 298 -30.32 -1.18 -24.47
CA PHE A 298 -30.77 -0.41 -23.34
C PHE A 298 -30.51 -1.25 -22.09
N MET A 299 -29.99 -0.60 -21.05
CA MET A 299 -29.63 -1.23 -19.80
C MET A 299 -29.94 -0.31 -18.63
N TYR A 300 -30.57 -0.88 -17.61
CA TYR A 300 -30.83 -0.27 -16.32
C TYR A 300 -30.17 -1.11 -15.24
N GLU A 301 -29.25 -0.51 -14.50
CA GLU A 301 -28.63 -1.10 -13.32
C GLU A 301 -29.08 -0.37 -12.06
N SER A 302 -29.43 -1.12 -11.02
CA SER A 302 -29.68 -0.61 -9.67
C SER A 302 -28.88 -1.42 -8.65
N LYS A 303 -28.12 -0.70 -7.80
CA LYS A 303 -27.35 -1.23 -6.69
C LYS A 303 -27.97 -0.75 -5.37
N GLY A 304 -28.30 -1.68 -4.47
CA GLY A 304 -28.79 -1.36 -3.14
C GLY A 304 -27.68 -1.02 -2.14
N ALA A 305 -28.06 -0.48 -0.98
CA ALA A 305 -27.17 -0.29 0.16
C ALA A 305 -27.18 -1.56 1.04
N GLN A 306 -26.08 -1.81 1.74
CA GLN A 306 -25.95 -2.94 2.66
C GLN A 306 -26.48 -2.60 4.05
N ASP A 307 -26.25 -1.36 4.45
CA ASP A 307 -26.66 -0.79 5.72
C ASP A 307 -27.74 0.29 5.50
N LEU A 308 -28.54 0.54 6.53
CA LEU A 308 -29.43 1.69 6.62
C LEU A 308 -28.67 3.02 6.67
N ARG A 309 -27.38 2.99 7.04
CA ARG A 309 -26.49 4.15 7.08
C ARG A 309 -25.30 3.95 6.13
N PRO A 310 -25.49 4.11 4.81
CA PRO A 310 -24.41 3.88 3.85
C PRO A 310 -23.24 4.86 4.08
N ARG A 311 -22.03 4.30 4.18
CA ARG A 311 -20.78 5.05 4.29
C ARG A 311 -20.28 5.47 2.90
N ILE A 312 -19.26 6.33 2.88
CA ILE A 312 -18.59 6.72 1.63
C ILE A 312 -18.06 5.48 0.90
N GLY A 313 -18.45 5.30 -0.37
CA GLY A 313 -18.11 4.14 -1.21
C GLY A 313 -19.14 3.00 -1.19
N GLU A 314 -20.09 3.04 -0.25
CA GLU A 314 -21.18 2.06 -0.10
C GLU A 314 -22.54 2.63 -0.55
N GLU A 315 -22.54 3.77 -1.25
CA GLU A 315 -23.76 4.43 -1.67
C GLU A 315 -24.57 3.55 -2.63
N PRO A 316 -25.90 3.48 -2.46
CA PRO A 316 -26.75 2.86 -3.45
C PRO A 316 -26.78 3.75 -4.69
N SER A 317 -26.71 3.13 -5.87
CA SER A 317 -26.60 3.85 -7.13
C SER A 317 -27.53 3.26 -8.17
N ARG A 318 -27.82 4.05 -9.20
CA ARG A 318 -28.55 3.59 -10.39
C ARG A 318 -27.93 4.19 -11.62
N VAL A 319 -27.92 3.46 -12.72
CA VAL A 319 -27.48 3.99 -14.00
C VAL A 319 -28.35 3.45 -15.13
N LEU A 320 -28.73 4.36 -16.03
CA LEU A 320 -29.40 4.06 -17.27
C LEU A 320 -28.39 4.23 -18.41
N ILE A 321 -28.21 3.22 -19.24
CA ILE A 321 -27.31 3.25 -20.40
C ILE A 321 -28.13 2.87 -21.62
N GLY A 322 -27.96 3.62 -22.71
CA GLY A 322 -28.49 3.24 -24.01
C GLY A 322 -27.46 3.49 -25.09
N ASP A 323 -27.40 2.61 -26.08
CA ASP A 323 -26.54 2.74 -27.25
C ASP A 323 -27.30 2.44 -28.54
N LEU A 324 -26.79 3.01 -29.63
CA LEU A 324 -27.17 2.73 -31.00
C LEU A 324 -25.88 2.59 -31.82
N ASN A 325 -25.79 1.49 -32.56
CA ASN A 325 -24.66 1.23 -33.44
C ASN A 325 -25.14 0.92 -34.86
N GLY A 326 -24.33 1.31 -35.84
CA GLY A 326 -24.62 1.15 -37.26
C GLY A 326 -23.36 0.76 -38.01
N GLN A 327 -23.50 -0.19 -38.93
CA GLN A 327 -22.43 -0.60 -39.84
C GLN A 327 -22.93 -0.61 -41.28
N TRP A 328 -22.09 -0.12 -42.19
CA TRP A 328 -22.34 -0.21 -43.62
C TRP A 328 -21.06 -0.66 -44.33
N LYS A 329 -21.15 -1.79 -45.04
CA LYS A 329 -20.08 -2.37 -45.84
C LYS A 329 -20.41 -2.21 -47.32
N THR A 330 -19.48 -1.68 -48.10
CA THR A 330 -19.64 -1.55 -49.55
C THR A 330 -18.35 -1.92 -50.27
N THR A 331 -18.46 -2.43 -51.49
CA THR A 331 -17.31 -2.80 -52.32
C THR A 331 -17.22 -1.88 -53.54
N PRO A 332 -16.73 -0.65 -53.38
CA PRO A 332 -16.75 0.34 -54.44
C PRO A 332 -15.72 0.02 -55.52
N GLN A 333 -16.18 -0.35 -56.72
CA GLN A 333 -15.31 -0.68 -57.85
C GLN A 333 -14.41 0.48 -58.27
N PHE A 334 -14.82 1.73 -58.06
CA PHE A 334 -13.99 2.89 -58.40
C PHE A 334 -12.69 2.94 -57.58
N LEU A 335 -12.70 2.49 -56.32
CA LEU A 335 -11.48 2.40 -55.50
C LEU A 335 -10.55 1.31 -56.02
N THR A 336 -11.11 0.21 -56.52
CA THR A 336 -10.32 -0.87 -57.14
C THR A 336 -9.66 -0.38 -58.43
N HIS A 337 -10.40 0.31 -59.28
CA HIS A 337 -9.85 0.90 -60.51
C HIS A 337 -8.81 1.99 -60.26
N TRP A 338 -8.97 2.80 -59.20
CA TRP A 338 -7.97 3.78 -58.81
C TRP A 338 -6.66 3.12 -58.35
N ALA A 339 -6.75 2.02 -57.60
CA ALA A 339 -5.57 1.26 -57.20
C ALA A 339 -4.86 0.61 -58.41
N ASP A 340 -5.61 0.10 -59.38
CA ASP A 340 -5.07 -0.48 -60.63
C ASP A 340 -4.45 0.56 -61.58
N ALA A 341 -4.77 1.85 -61.42
CA ALA A 341 -4.21 2.93 -62.22
C ALA A 341 -2.78 3.32 -61.80
N LEU A 342 -2.27 2.81 -60.67
CA LEU A 342 -0.90 3.06 -60.21
C LEU A 342 0.11 2.24 -61.02
N PRO A 343 1.17 2.86 -61.59
CA PRO A 343 2.17 2.15 -62.37
C PRO A 343 2.84 1.05 -61.54
N GLY A 344 2.79 -0.20 -62.02
CA GLY A 344 3.43 -1.35 -61.37
C GLY A 344 2.53 -2.16 -60.42
N VAL A 345 1.28 -1.75 -60.20
CA VAL A 345 0.30 -2.48 -59.36
C VAL A 345 -0.79 -3.09 -60.26
N ARG A 346 -1.11 -4.37 -60.06
CA ARG A 346 -2.27 -5.04 -60.68
C ARG A 346 -2.98 -5.87 -59.62
N THR A 347 -4.18 -5.46 -59.24
CA THR A 347 -4.94 -6.09 -58.16
C THR A 347 -6.29 -6.57 -58.68
N THR A 348 -6.54 -7.87 -58.60
CA THR A 348 -7.86 -8.46 -58.90
C THR A 348 -8.77 -8.57 -57.67
N ALA A 349 -8.26 -8.22 -56.48
CA ALA A 349 -9.01 -8.26 -55.24
C ALA A 349 -9.94 -7.02 -55.12
N PRO A 350 -11.24 -7.20 -54.81
CA PRO A 350 -12.17 -6.09 -54.68
C PRO A 350 -11.81 -5.20 -53.50
N SER A 351 -11.93 -3.88 -53.67
CA SER A 351 -11.80 -2.93 -52.57
C SER A 351 -13.04 -2.99 -51.68
N GLN A 352 -12.84 -2.96 -50.37
CA GLN A 352 -13.91 -2.93 -49.37
C GLN A 352 -13.82 -1.62 -48.56
N PHE A 353 -14.97 -0.98 -48.38
CA PHE A 353 -15.14 0.24 -47.59
C PHE A 353 -16.18 -0.03 -46.51
N ASP A 354 -15.73 0.02 -45.26
CA ASP A 354 -16.55 -0.24 -44.09
C ASP A 354 -16.68 1.04 -43.26
N VAL A 355 -17.92 1.46 -43.00
CA VAL A 355 -18.24 2.57 -42.10
C VAL A 355 -18.95 2.01 -40.89
N SER A 356 -18.44 2.32 -39.71
CA SER A 356 -19.06 2.03 -38.43
C SER A 356 -19.30 3.32 -37.66
N ALA A 357 -20.48 3.46 -37.07
CA ALA A 357 -20.83 4.56 -36.20
C ALA A 357 -21.51 4.02 -34.94
N GLU A 358 -21.22 4.63 -33.80
CA GLU A 358 -21.80 4.27 -32.51
C GLU A 358 -22.13 5.56 -31.74
N MET A 359 -23.28 5.57 -31.08
CA MET A 359 -23.74 6.67 -30.23
C MET A 359 -24.32 6.08 -28.95
N GLY A 360 -23.86 6.55 -27.80
CA GLY A 360 -24.35 6.12 -26.50
C GLY A 360 -24.66 7.29 -25.60
N ALA A 361 -25.58 7.08 -24.66
CA ALA A 361 -25.90 8.00 -23.59
C ALA A 361 -25.98 7.24 -22.26
N SER A 362 -25.47 7.86 -21.20
CA SER A 362 -25.59 7.34 -19.84
C SER A 362 -26.15 8.40 -18.91
N PHE A 363 -27.04 7.96 -18.01
CA PHE A 363 -27.67 8.81 -17.00
C PHE A 363 -27.44 8.18 -15.62
N PRO A 364 -26.25 8.40 -15.03
CA PRO A 364 -25.95 7.90 -13.70
C PRO A 364 -26.62 8.76 -12.62
N ASN A 365 -27.17 8.11 -11.59
CA ASN A 365 -27.38 8.71 -10.28
C ASN A 365 -26.49 7.95 -9.28
N PRO A 366 -25.37 8.57 -8.86
CA PRO A 366 -24.36 7.90 -8.05
C PRO A 366 -24.79 7.67 -6.60
N ASN A 367 -25.81 8.40 -6.10
CA ASN A 367 -26.33 8.22 -4.76
C ASN A 367 -27.86 8.37 -4.75
N THR A 368 -28.59 7.26 -4.74
CA THR A 368 -30.06 7.26 -4.65
C THR A 368 -30.57 7.51 -3.23
N PHE A 369 -29.73 7.37 -2.21
CA PHE A 369 -30.05 7.64 -0.81
C PHE A 369 -29.94 9.14 -0.46
N ASN A 370 -29.21 9.91 -1.27
CA ASN A 370 -29.03 11.37 -1.15
C ASN A 370 -28.35 11.85 0.15
N GLU A 371 -27.87 10.93 0.97
CA GLU A 371 -27.06 11.18 2.17
C GLU A 371 -25.90 10.19 2.19
N VAL A 372 -24.84 10.51 2.92
CA VAL A 372 -23.71 9.62 3.15
C VAL A 372 -23.15 9.87 4.54
N TYR A 373 -22.83 8.79 5.25
CA TYR A 373 -22.29 8.86 6.60
C TYR A 373 -20.75 8.82 6.52
N ILE A 374 -20.10 9.87 7.02
CA ILE A 374 -18.63 9.89 7.15
C ILE A 374 -18.19 8.91 8.26
N ASP A 375 -18.97 8.85 9.33
CA ASP A 375 -18.82 7.92 10.43
C ASP A 375 -20.20 7.65 11.04
N ASP A 376 -20.56 6.38 11.22
CA ASP A 376 -21.81 5.96 11.87
C ASP A 376 -21.64 5.68 13.37
N MET A 377 -20.40 5.79 13.87
CA MET A 377 -19.97 5.55 15.25
C MET A 377 -20.22 4.11 15.77
N GLU A 378 -20.59 3.16 14.91
CA GLU A 378 -20.89 1.78 15.32
C GLU A 378 -19.64 1.05 15.81
N GLY A 379 -18.48 1.37 15.23
CA GLY A 379 -17.18 0.81 15.60
C GLY A 379 -16.43 1.54 16.73
N VAL A 380 -17.02 2.57 17.34
CA VAL A 380 -16.32 3.40 18.36
C VAL A 380 -16.13 2.66 19.68
N ARG A 381 -16.98 1.68 19.96
CA ARG A 381 -16.89 0.87 21.17
C ARG A 381 -16.13 -0.41 20.88
N ASP A 382 -14.84 -0.39 21.16
CA ASP A 382 -14.06 -1.62 21.30
C ASP A 382 -14.31 -2.22 22.70
N ALA A 383 -15.14 -3.25 22.75
CA ALA A 383 -15.44 -3.97 23.98
C ALA A 383 -14.56 -5.23 24.05
N VAL A 384 -13.44 -5.14 24.76
CA VAL A 384 -12.66 -6.34 25.11
C VAL A 384 -13.40 -7.06 26.23
N SER A 385 -14.06 -8.17 25.88
CA SER A 385 -14.69 -9.03 26.88
C SER A 385 -13.63 -9.70 27.75
N LEU A 386 -13.78 -9.61 29.07
CA LEU A 386 -12.99 -10.40 30.01
C LEU A 386 -13.43 -11.86 29.90
N ALA A 387 -12.48 -12.79 29.97
CA ALA A 387 -12.80 -14.21 29.94
C ALA A 387 -13.78 -14.56 31.05
N MET A 388 -14.94 -15.13 30.73
CA MET A 388 -15.92 -15.55 31.74
C MET A 388 -15.67 -16.98 32.23
N THR A 389 -14.72 -17.70 31.62
CA THR A 389 -14.36 -19.06 31.98
C THR A 389 -13.43 -19.07 33.20
N PRO A 390 -13.80 -19.77 34.30
CA PRO A 390 -13.02 -19.80 35.54
C PRO A 390 -11.56 -20.24 35.34
N GLU A 391 -11.29 -21.09 34.35
CA GLU A 391 -9.96 -21.62 34.05
C GLU A 391 -9.00 -20.55 33.50
N ARG A 392 -9.52 -19.41 33.03
CA ARG A 392 -8.71 -18.27 32.58
C ARG A 392 -8.31 -17.35 33.73
N TRP A 393 -8.91 -17.52 34.90
CA TRP A 393 -8.59 -16.76 36.10
C TRP A 393 -7.65 -17.56 36.99
N HIS A 394 -6.62 -16.89 37.48
CA HIS A 394 -5.69 -17.44 38.44
C HIS A 394 -5.52 -16.48 39.60
N TRP A 395 -5.01 -16.99 40.71
CA TRP A 395 -4.61 -16.15 41.84
C TRP A 395 -3.61 -15.09 41.37
N SER A 396 -3.79 -13.85 41.81
CA SER A 396 -2.84 -12.78 41.56
C SER A 396 -1.76 -12.77 42.64
N SER A 397 -0.60 -12.19 42.35
CA SER A 397 0.31 -11.72 43.40
C SER A 397 -0.40 -10.72 44.31
N MET A 398 0.07 -10.55 45.55
CA MET A 398 -0.49 -9.55 46.46
C MET A 398 -0.39 -8.15 45.81
N PRO A 399 -1.49 -7.40 45.69
CA PRO A 399 -1.44 -6.06 45.11
C PRO A 399 -0.63 -5.14 46.03
N ARG A 400 0.32 -4.41 45.45
CA ARG A 400 1.13 -3.45 46.20
C ARG A 400 0.28 -2.26 46.62
N ARG A 401 0.14 -2.03 47.93
CA ARG A 401 -0.44 -0.79 48.46
C ARG A 401 0.60 0.32 48.34
N LYS A 402 0.16 1.54 48.00
CA LYS A 402 1.03 2.70 47.65
C LYS A 402 2.08 3.06 48.71
N ASP A 403 1.95 2.56 49.94
CA ASP A 403 2.72 2.95 51.13
C ASP A 403 3.30 1.74 51.90
N THR A 404 3.49 0.59 51.25
CA THR A 404 4.00 -0.62 51.93
C THR A 404 5.05 -1.31 51.07
N SER A 405 6.23 -1.52 51.63
CA SER A 405 7.24 -2.45 51.09
C SER A 405 6.70 -3.86 51.27
N ALA A 406 6.30 -4.50 50.17
CA ALA A 406 5.56 -5.76 50.15
C ALA A 406 6.41 -7.01 50.42
N ASP A 407 7.54 -6.87 51.13
CA ASP A 407 8.55 -7.93 51.30
C ASP A 407 8.54 -8.58 52.70
N THR A 408 7.50 -8.38 53.51
CA THR A 408 7.39 -9.03 54.82
C THR A 408 6.32 -10.12 54.82
N ILE A 409 6.66 -11.29 55.37
CA ILE A 409 5.78 -12.47 55.47
C ILE A 409 4.48 -12.16 56.25
N GLN A 410 4.48 -11.15 57.12
CA GLN A 410 3.27 -10.70 57.82
C GLN A 410 2.20 -10.09 56.90
N ALA A 411 2.55 -9.74 55.65
CA ALA A 411 1.60 -9.23 54.67
C ALA A 411 0.61 -10.31 54.17
N PHE A 412 0.94 -11.60 54.31
CA PHE A 412 0.10 -12.73 53.88
C PHE A 412 -1.08 -13.04 54.81
N GLU A 413 -1.14 -12.45 56.00
CA GLU A 413 -2.19 -12.73 57.01
C GLU A 413 -3.57 -12.13 56.66
N LYS A 414 -3.67 -11.28 55.63
CA LYS A 414 -4.91 -10.56 55.27
C LYS A 414 -5.55 -11.02 53.96
N ASN A 415 -5.27 -12.24 53.50
CA ASN A 415 -5.94 -12.78 52.32
C ASN A 415 -7.27 -13.40 52.73
N ALA A 416 -8.38 -12.80 52.28
CA ALA A 416 -9.68 -13.46 52.32
C ALA A 416 -9.70 -14.61 51.29
N GLU A 417 -10.44 -15.67 51.59
CA GLU A 417 -10.66 -16.78 50.66
C GLU A 417 -11.54 -16.29 49.49
N VAL A 418 -11.01 -16.33 48.27
CA VAL A 418 -11.70 -15.93 47.04
C VAL A 418 -11.99 -17.15 46.18
N HIS A 419 -13.23 -17.33 45.76
CA HIS A 419 -13.62 -18.40 44.82
C HIS A 419 -14.19 -17.78 43.56
N TRP A 420 -13.76 -18.25 42.39
CA TRP A 420 -14.39 -17.93 41.10
C TRP A 420 -14.80 -19.23 40.42
N PHE A 421 -16.06 -19.32 40.01
CA PHE A 421 -16.62 -20.50 39.35
C PHE A 421 -17.81 -20.10 38.50
N THR A 422 -18.12 -20.90 37.49
CA THR A 422 -19.39 -20.80 36.74
C THR A 422 -20.38 -21.76 37.39
N PRO A 423 -21.52 -21.29 37.92
CA PRO A 423 -22.51 -22.17 38.50
C PRO A 423 -23.09 -23.11 37.44
N LEU A 424 -23.23 -24.40 37.76
CA LEU A 424 -23.71 -25.44 36.85
C LEU A 424 -25.18 -25.25 36.41
N ASN A 425 -25.96 -24.41 37.11
CA ASN A 425 -27.38 -24.16 36.83
C ASN A 425 -27.68 -22.66 36.83
N ALA A 426 -27.38 -21.95 35.74
CA ALA A 426 -27.85 -20.58 35.55
C ALA A 426 -29.19 -20.60 34.79
N VAL A 427 -30.28 -20.29 35.51
CA VAL A 427 -31.60 -19.78 35.10
C VAL A 427 -32.13 -20.21 33.71
N LYS A 428 -33.21 -21.02 33.69
CA LYS A 428 -34.14 -21.05 32.55
C LYS A 428 -34.80 -19.69 32.45
N GLU A 429 -34.44 -18.87 31.45
CA GLU A 429 -35.33 -17.81 31.01
C GLU A 429 -36.64 -18.46 30.56
N ARG A 430 -37.74 -18.00 31.16
CA ARG A 430 -39.08 -18.42 30.77
C ARG A 430 -39.56 -17.42 29.73
N ASP A 431 -39.86 -17.93 28.53
CA ASP A 431 -40.48 -17.22 27.41
C ASP A 431 -41.70 -16.37 27.81
#